data_AF-A0A2I0DVR5-F1
#
_entry.id   AF-A0A2I0DVR5-F1
#
_cell.length_a   1.000
_cell.length_b   1.000
_cell.length_c   1.000
_cell.angle_alpha   90.00
_cell.angle_beta   90.00
_cell.angle_gamma   90.00
#
_symmetry.space_group_name_H-M   'P 1'
#
loop_
_entity.id
_entity.type
_entity.pdbx_description
1 polymer ?
#
loop_
_entity_poly.entity_id
_entity_poly.type
_entity_poly.pdbx_seq_one_letter_code
_entity_poly.pdbx_strand_id
1 'polypeptide(L)'
;MGAVTEKEEDVKRIFEYSKMALDWASVNAYRRIGLLLLIASISFGGWYGYINNLSQKVTSEMQAGTSMSWNLSNSNLYKYAIDSVQLCLTAIDKSSDLEDWYCSQALLIFKNRLSKAEIKHESELIDRKAYGAMKVYLADKERQIKYNELVNMKPSNDRILLESLLSSVAIGGTLLFLLAIYFLSAYFLYKRSARASNVS
;
A
#
# COMPACT_ATOMS: atom_id res chain seq x y z
N MET A 1 38.85 4.30 5.91
CA MET A 1 38.97 5.52 6.74
C MET A 1 38.44 6.79 6.06
N GLY A 2 38.34 6.88 4.73
CA GLY A 2 37.86 8.12 4.04
C GLY A 2 36.37 8.48 4.19
N ALA A 3 35.47 7.50 4.37
CA ALA A 3 34.02 7.78 4.49
C ALA A 3 33.59 8.37 5.86
N VAL A 4 34.46 8.34 6.86
CA VAL A 4 34.19 8.91 8.20
C VAL A 4 34.61 10.38 8.24
N THR A 5 35.73 10.73 7.63
CA THR A 5 36.23 12.11 7.52
C THR A 5 35.34 12.98 6.63
N GLU A 6 34.78 12.42 5.55
CA GLU A 6 33.84 13.13 4.66
C GLU A 6 32.55 13.54 5.39
N LYS A 7 32.02 12.66 6.25
CA LYS A 7 30.83 12.96 7.07
C LYS A 7 31.10 14.03 8.14
N GLU A 8 32.30 14.07 8.71
CA GLU A 8 32.67 15.11 9.69
C GLU A 8 32.79 16.50 9.05
N GLU A 9 33.33 16.58 7.83
CA GLU A 9 33.43 17.83 7.09
C GLU A 9 32.05 18.38 6.69
N ASP A 10 31.12 17.51 6.31
CA ASP A 10 29.74 17.89 5.99
C ASP A 10 28.98 18.41 7.22
N VAL A 11 29.15 17.77 8.37
CA VAL A 11 28.53 18.23 9.63
C VAL A 11 29.07 19.61 10.03
N LYS A 12 30.38 19.85 9.89
CA LYS A 12 30.98 21.17 10.15
C LYS A 12 30.45 22.23 9.20
N ARG A 13 30.35 21.94 7.89
CA ARG A 13 29.77 22.87 6.91
C ARG A 13 28.32 23.22 7.23
N ILE A 14 27.49 22.24 7.58
CA ILE A 14 26.10 22.48 7.98
C ILE A 14 26.02 23.37 9.23
N PHE A 15 26.93 23.16 10.19
CA PHE A 15 27.00 23.97 11.40
C PHE A 15 27.36 25.43 11.07
N GLU A 16 28.31 25.66 10.16
CA GLU A 16 28.68 27.02 9.72
C GLU A 16 27.54 27.73 8.99
N TYR A 17 26.85 27.04 8.06
CA TYR A 17 25.70 27.61 7.36
C TYR A 17 24.54 27.92 8.31
N SER A 18 24.26 27.06 9.28
CA SER A 18 23.21 27.29 10.27
C SER A 18 23.52 28.49 11.18
N LYS A 19 24.79 28.65 11.59
CA LYS A 19 25.24 29.83 12.35
C LYS A 19 25.07 31.12 11.54
N MET A 20 25.47 31.11 10.27
CA MET A 20 25.33 32.27 9.38
C MET A 20 23.87 32.67 9.19
N ALA A 21 22.97 31.70 9.02
CA ALA A 21 21.53 31.93 8.90
C ALA A 21 20.92 32.50 10.20
N LEU A 22 21.32 31.99 11.36
CA LEU A 22 20.87 32.49 12.66
C LEU A 22 21.35 33.92 12.94
N ASP A 23 22.59 34.24 12.59
CA ASP A 23 23.13 35.58 12.76
C ASP A 23 22.44 36.57 11.81
N TRP A 24 22.14 36.18 10.56
CA TRP A 24 21.34 37.00 9.63
C TRP A 24 19.91 37.26 10.15
N ALA A 25 19.27 36.24 10.71
CA ALA A 25 17.94 36.36 11.28
C ALA A 25 17.92 37.22 12.55
N SER A 26 19.01 37.26 13.31
CA SER A 26 19.09 38.01 14.57
C SER A 26 18.91 39.52 14.43
N VAL A 27 19.11 40.08 13.23
CA VAL A 27 19.12 41.53 12.97
C VAL A 27 17.75 42.19 13.22
N ASN A 28 16.67 41.69 12.60
CA ASN A 28 15.34 42.31 12.68
C ASN A 28 14.23 41.27 12.91
N ALA A 29 13.16 41.66 13.62
CA ALA A 29 12.03 40.79 13.94
C ALA A 29 11.41 40.11 12.69
N TYR A 30 11.26 40.84 11.57
CA TYR A 30 10.76 40.27 10.31
C TYR A 30 11.65 39.17 9.73
N ARG A 31 12.98 39.29 9.85
CA ARG A 31 13.92 38.26 9.39
C ARG A 31 13.86 37.00 10.25
N ARG A 32 13.61 37.15 11.56
CA ARG A 32 13.37 36.03 12.48
C ARG A 32 12.12 35.26 12.10
N ILE A 33 11.02 35.96 11.85
CA ILE A 33 9.75 35.36 11.41
C ILE A 33 9.94 34.65 10.06
N GLY A 34 10.62 35.28 9.11
CA GLY A 34 10.92 34.68 7.81
C GLY A 34 11.72 33.38 7.90
N LEU A 35 12.76 33.33 8.74
CA LEU A 35 13.55 32.11 8.96
C LEU A 35 12.69 31.00 9.59
N LEU A 36 11.86 31.33 10.58
CA LEU A 36 10.96 30.37 11.22
C LEU A 36 9.93 29.81 10.23
N LEU A 37 9.34 30.66 9.38
CA LEU A 37 8.40 30.22 8.35
C LEU A 37 9.08 29.28 7.35
N LEU A 38 10.32 29.55 6.96
CA LEU A 38 11.11 28.68 6.08
C LEU A 38 11.35 27.30 6.71
N ILE A 39 11.80 27.25 7.96
CA ILE A 39 12.02 26.00 8.68
C ILE A 39 10.71 25.21 8.85
N ALA A 40 9.63 25.90 9.21
CA ALA A 40 8.31 25.30 9.33
C ALA A 40 7.83 24.74 7.98
N SER A 41 8.03 25.48 6.89
CA SER A 41 7.62 25.07 5.54
C SER A 41 8.38 23.85 5.05
N ILE A 42 9.70 23.80 5.29
CA ILE A 42 10.54 22.65 4.93
C ILE A 42 10.14 21.42 5.77
N SER A 43 9.96 21.61 7.07
CA SER A 43 9.58 20.52 7.99
C SER A 43 8.20 19.96 7.64
N PHE A 44 7.23 20.83 7.38
CA PHE A 44 5.87 20.45 7.02
C PHE A 44 5.81 19.82 5.63
N GLY A 45 6.54 20.37 4.65
CA GLY A 45 6.63 19.82 3.30
C GLY A 45 7.28 18.43 3.28
N GLY A 46 8.35 18.23 4.05
CA GLY A 46 9.00 16.94 4.20
C GLY A 46 8.09 15.90 4.88
N TRP A 47 7.42 16.29 5.96
CA TRP A 47 6.44 15.44 6.65
C TRP A 47 5.26 15.07 5.74
N TYR A 48 4.65 16.06 5.07
CA TYR A 48 3.55 15.84 4.13
C TYR A 48 3.96 14.95 2.97
N GLY A 49 5.14 15.18 2.37
CA GLY A 49 5.66 14.35 1.29
C GLY A 49 5.89 12.89 1.71
N TYR A 50 6.42 12.68 2.93
CA TYR A 50 6.61 11.36 3.50
C TYR A 50 5.28 10.63 3.73
N ILE A 51 4.30 11.30 4.35
CA ILE A 51 2.96 10.75 4.56
C ILE A 51 2.27 10.45 3.24
N ASN A 52 2.39 11.31 2.23
CA ASN A 52 1.78 11.10 0.92
C ASN A 52 2.38 9.87 0.22
N ASN A 53 3.70 9.70 0.26
CA ASN A 53 4.37 8.51 -0.30
C ASN A 53 3.92 7.22 0.42
N LEU A 54 3.86 7.25 1.75
CA LEU A 54 3.41 6.12 2.55
C LEU A 54 1.92 5.78 2.28
N SER A 55 1.08 6.81 2.13
CA SER A 55 -0.34 6.67 1.78
C SER A 55 -0.53 6.07 0.38
N GLN A 56 0.26 6.48 -0.62
CA GLN A 56 0.23 5.90 -1.95
C GLN A 56 0.60 4.41 -1.94
N LYS A 57 1.65 4.04 -1.19
CA LYS A 57 2.02 2.62 -1.00
C LYS A 57 0.89 1.83 -0.37
N VAL A 58 0.32 2.28 0.74
CA VAL A 58 -0.76 1.56 1.42
C VAL A 58 -2.03 1.51 0.56
N THR A 59 -2.36 2.55 -0.20
CA THR A 59 -3.51 2.53 -1.12
C THR A 59 -3.33 1.47 -2.20
N SER A 60 -2.12 1.33 -2.74
CA SER A 60 -1.80 0.25 -3.70
C SER A 60 -1.91 -1.15 -3.07
N GLU A 61 -1.58 -1.28 -1.78
CA GLU A 61 -1.75 -2.53 -1.03
C GLU A 61 -3.22 -2.80 -0.65
N MET A 62 -4.03 -1.77 -0.37
CA MET A 62 -5.46 -1.93 -0.13
C MET A 62 -6.21 -2.36 -1.39
N GLN A 63 -5.78 -1.89 -2.57
CA GLN A 63 -6.23 -2.43 -3.86
C GLN A 63 -5.83 -3.91 -4.02
N ALA A 64 -4.70 -4.33 -3.45
CA ALA A 64 -4.35 -5.75 -3.37
C ALA A 64 -5.24 -6.53 -2.38
N GLY A 65 -5.72 -5.89 -1.30
CA GLY A 65 -6.68 -6.48 -0.37
C GLY A 65 -8.08 -6.70 -0.99
N THR A 66 -8.59 -5.72 -1.75
CA THR A 66 -9.85 -5.91 -2.50
C THR A 66 -9.68 -6.92 -3.63
N SER A 67 -8.52 -6.97 -4.29
CA SER A 67 -8.22 -8.02 -5.26
C SER A 67 -8.14 -9.41 -4.62
N MET A 68 -7.65 -9.53 -3.38
CA MET A 68 -7.64 -10.79 -2.63
C MET A 68 -9.06 -11.30 -2.35
N SER A 69 -9.96 -10.44 -1.89
CA SER A 69 -11.38 -10.83 -1.68
C SER A 69 -12.06 -11.25 -2.99
N TRP A 70 -11.80 -10.51 -4.07
CA TRP A 70 -12.28 -10.85 -5.42
C TRP A 70 -11.72 -12.19 -5.92
N ASN A 71 -10.43 -12.42 -5.72
CA ASN A 71 -9.74 -13.66 -6.09
C ASN A 71 -10.28 -14.86 -5.30
N LEU A 72 -10.52 -14.71 -4.00
CA LEU A 72 -11.11 -15.75 -3.17
C LEU A 72 -12.52 -16.10 -3.64
N SER A 73 -13.35 -15.09 -3.92
CA SER A 73 -14.69 -15.27 -4.48
C SER A 73 -14.65 -16.03 -5.81
N ASN A 74 -13.77 -15.62 -6.73
CA ASN A 74 -13.60 -16.31 -8.01
C ASN A 74 -13.10 -17.73 -7.84
N SER A 75 -12.13 -17.98 -6.96
CA SER A 75 -11.64 -19.33 -6.66
C SER A 75 -12.77 -20.24 -6.18
N ASN A 76 -13.66 -19.74 -5.33
CA ASN A 76 -14.82 -20.49 -4.86
C ASN A 76 -15.82 -20.80 -5.99
N LEU A 77 -16.03 -19.86 -6.92
CA LEU A 77 -16.88 -20.07 -8.09
C LEU A 77 -16.30 -21.12 -9.06
N TYR A 78 -14.99 -21.13 -9.28
CA TYR A 78 -14.32 -22.17 -10.06
C TYR A 78 -14.40 -23.53 -9.36
N LYS A 79 -14.21 -23.57 -8.04
CA LYS A 79 -14.37 -24.79 -7.25
C LYS A 79 -15.78 -25.36 -7.34
N TYR A 80 -16.80 -24.51 -7.21
CA TYR A 80 -18.21 -24.91 -7.42
C TYR A 80 -18.46 -25.48 -8.82
N ALA A 81 -17.88 -24.88 -9.86
CA ALA A 81 -17.97 -25.39 -11.22
C ALA A 81 -17.29 -26.76 -11.37
N ILE A 82 -16.11 -26.95 -10.77
CA ILE A 82 -15.38 -28.22 -10.74
C ILE A 82 -16.22 -29.30 -10.05
N ASP A 83 -16.82 -28.98 -8.90
CA ASP A 83 -17.65 -29.91 -8.13
C ASP A 83 -18.91 -30.30 -8.91
N SER A 84 -19.51 -29.34 -9.63
CA SER A 84 -20.67 -29.60 -10.49
C SER A 84 -20.33 -30.55 -11.64
N VAL A 85 -19.18 -30.35 -12.30
CA VAL A 85 -18.68 -31.27 -13.33
C VAL A 85 -18.34 -32.64 -12.75
N GLN A 86 -17.78 -32.69 -11.54
CA GLN A 86 -17.51 -33.94 -10.84
C GLN A 86 -18.80 -34.70 -10.50
N LEU A 87 -19.87 -34.01 -10.11
CA LEU A 87 -21.17 -34.63 -9.89
C LEU A 87 -21.74 -35.24 -11.17
N CYS A 88 -21.64 -34.54 -12.30
CA CYS A 88 -22.01 -35.10 -13.60
C CYS A 88 -21.20 -36.36 -13.92
N LEU A 89 -19.86 -36.31 -13.83
CA LEU A 89 -19.01 -37.49 -14.07
C LEU A 89 -19.37 -38.66 -13.15
N THR A 90 -19.64 -38.39 -11.87
CA THR A 90 -20.04 -39.42 -10.91
C THR A 90 -21.42 -40.00 -11.23
N ALA A 91 -22.35 -39.18 -11.75
CA ALA A 91 -23.67 -39.62 -12.16
C ALA A 91 -23.60 -40.51 -13.40
N ILE A 92 -22.73 -40.18 -14.37
CA ILE A 92 -22.41 -41.01 -15.55
C ILE A 92 -21.84 -42.36 -15.11
N ASP A 93 -20.79 -42.34 -14.27
CA ASP A 93 -20.09 -43.56 -13.83
C ASP A 93 -21.01 -44.52 -13.04
N LYS A 94 -22.01 -43.97 -12.34
CA LYS A 94 -22.98 -44.74 -11.56
C LYS A 94 -24.29 -45.03 -12.30
N SER A 95 -24.43 -44.58 -13.55
CA SER A 95 -25.67 -44.67 -14.34
C SER A 95 -26.89 -44.18 -13.55
N SER A 96 -26.78 -43.01 -12.93
CA SER A 96 -27.84 -42.41 -12.11
C SER A 96 -29.01 -41.92 -12.97
N ASP A 97 -30.24 -42.10 -12.51
CA ASP A 97 -31.45 -41.53 -13.15
C ASP A 97 -31.41 -39.99 -13.29
N LEU A 98 -30.54 -39.32 -12.53
CA LEU A 98 -30.37 -37.86 -12.54
C LEU A 98 -29.18 -37.38 -13.40
N GLU A 99 -28.53 -38.27 -14.16
CA GLU A 99 -27.36 -37.96 -14.99
C GLU A 99 -27.60 -36.73 -15.88
N ASP A 100 -28.68 -36.73 -16.66
CA ASP A 100 -29.01 -35.62 -17.57
C ASP A 100 -29.18 -34.28 -16.84
N TRP A 101 -29.77 -34.32 -15.65
CA TRP A 101 -29.95 -33.12 -14.83
C TRP A 101 -28.60 -32.60 -14.34
N TYR A 102 -27.75 -33.45 -13.74
CA TYR A 102 -26.44 -33.02 -13.27
C TYR A 102 -25.53 -32.54 -14.42
N CYS A 103 -25.54 -33.23 -15.55
CA CYS A 103 -24.69 -32.92 -16.70
C CYS A 103 -25.14 -31.68 -17.48
N SER A 104 -26.44 -31.38 -17.52
CA SER A 104 -26.95 -30.12 -18.06
C SER A 104 -26.61 -28.93 -17.16
N GLN A 105 -26.72 -29.08 -15.83
CA GLN A 105 -26.31 -28.05 -14.87
C GLN A 105 -24.81 -27.79 -14.92
N ALA A 106 -23.99 -28.85 -14.95
CA ALA A 106 -22.53 -28.73 -15.08
C ALA A 106 -22.13 -27.97 -16.35
N LEU A 107 -22.76 -28.28 -17.49
CA LEU A 107 -22.49 -27.59 -18.75
C LEU A 107 -22.88 -26.11 -18.71
N LEU A 108 -24.03 -25.79 -18.10
CA LEU A 108 -24.50 -24.42 -17.94
C LEU A 108 -23.54 -23.61 -17.05
N ILE A 109 -23.12 -24.18 -15.93
CA ILE A 109 -22.19 -23.54 -15.01
C ILE A 109 -20.83 -23.33 -15.69
N PHE A 110 -20.32 -24.32 -16.42
CA PHE A 110 -19.08 -24.20 -17.20
C PHE A 110 -19.16 -23.03 -18.19
N LYS A 111 -20.20 -22.97 -19.03
CA LYS A 111 -20.40 -21.88 -20.00
C LYS A 111 -20.47 -20.51 -19.33
N ASN A 112 -21.13 -20.41 -18.17
CA ASN A 112 -21.26 -19.18 -17.41
C ASN A 112 -19.94 -18.72 -16.75
N ARG A 113 -18.88 -19.54 -16.74
CA ARG A 113 -17.55 -19.15 -16.26
C ARG A 113 -16.62 -18.69 -17.39
N LEU A 114 -16.99 -18.93 -18.64
CA LEU A 114 -16.20 -18.54 -19.79
C LEU A 114 -16.65 -17.19 -20.33
N SER A 115 -15.70 -16.36 -20.74
CA SER A 115 -15.98 -15.19 -21.58
C SER A 115 -16.46 -15.62 -22.98
N LYS A 116 -17.07 -14.71 -23.74
CA LYS A 116 -17.50 -15.01 -25.12
C LYS A 116 -16.35 -15.52 -26.01
N ALA A 117 -15.13 -15.02 -25.79
CA ALA A 117 -13.94 -15.45 -26.53
C ALA A 117 -13.53 -16.88 -26.10
N GLU A 118 -13.54 -17.17 -24.81
CA GLU A 118 -13.23 -18.50 -24.29
C GLU A 118 -14.28 -19.54 -24.72
N ILE A 119 -15.56 -19.20 -24.75
CA ILE A 119 -16.61 -20.09 -25.29
C ILE A 119 -16.31 -20.49 -26.74
N LYS A 120 -15.80 -19.55 -27.55
CA LYS A 120 -15.42 -19.82 -28.93
C LYS A 120 -14.18 -20.71 -29.02
N HIS A 121 -13.20 -20.52 -28.13
CA HIS A 121 -11.99 -21.34 -28.11
C HIS A 121 -12.26 -22.76 -27.61
N GLU A 122 -13.10 -22.88 -26.59
CA GLU A 122 -13.47 -24.15 -25.93
C GLU A 122 -14.75 -24.77 -26.51
N SER A 123 -15.19 -24.35 -27.70
CA SER A 123 -16.43 -24.82 -28.31
C SER A 123 -16.41 -26.33 -28.54
N GLU A 124 -15.25 -26.88 -28.89
CA GLU A 124 -15.09 -28.32 -29.08
C GLU A 124 -15.32 -29.10 -27.79
N LEU A 125 -14.89 -28.59 -26.63
CA LEU A 125 -15.17 -29.22 -25.33
C LEU A 125 -16.68 -29.23 -25.07
N ILE A 126 -17.34 -28.11 -25.33
CA ILE A 126 -18.78 -27.91 -25.13
C ILE A 126 -19.58 -28.86 -26.02
N ASP A 127 -19.28 -28.87 -27.33
CA ASP A 127 -20.04 -29.60 -28.33
C ASP A 127 -19.87 -31.11 -28.16
N ARG A 128 -18.65 -31.55 -27.78
CA ARG A 128 -18.37 -32.96 -27.47
C ARG A 128 -18.78 -33.38 -26.06
N LYS A 129 -19.31 -32.46 -25.24
CA LYS A 129 -19.61 -32.68 -23.82
C LYS A 129 -18.44 -33.36 -23.08
N ALA A 130 -17.21 -32.88 -23.33
CA ALA A 130 -15.99 -33.46 -22.78
C ALA A 130 -15.80 -33.08 -21.30
N TYR A 131 -16.68 -33.55 -20.41
CA TYR A 131 -16.74 -33.15 -19.00
C TYR A 131 -15.41 -33.35 -18.24
N GLY A 132 -14.67 -34.42 -18.53
CA GLY A 132 -13.33 -34.62 -17.94
C GLY A 132 -12.35 -33.48 -18.29
N ALA A 133 -12.34 -33.04 -19.55
CA ALA A 133 -11.51 -31.93 -20.00
C ALA A 133 -12.01 -30.58 -19.46
N MET A 134 -13.33 -30.37 -19.38
CA MET A 134 -13.92 -29.18 -18.74
C MET A 134 -13.47 -29.05 -17.27
N LYS A 135 -13.44 -30.16 -16.54
CA LYS A 135 -12.96 -30.19 -15.14
C LYS A 135 -11.50 -29.76 -15.05
N VAL A 136 -10.64 -30.29 -15.92
CA VAL A 136 -9.22 -29.94 -15.97
C VAL A 136 -9.03 -28.45 -16.30
N TYR A 137 -9.78 -27.95 -17.27
CA TYR A 137 -9.74 -26.53 -17.64
C TYR A 137 -10.11 -25.62 -16.46
N LEU A 138 -11.21 -25.92 -15.75
CA LEU A 138 -11.64 -25.14 -14.59
C LEU A 138 -10.60 -25.21 -13.45
N ALA A 139 -9.99 -26.39 -13.24
CA ALA A 139 -8.94 -26.57 -12.24
C ALA A 139 -7.67 -25.77 -12.59
N ASP A 140 -7.32 -25.64 -13.87
CA ASP A 140 -6.22 -24.79 -14.29
C ASP A 140 -6.49 -23.32 -14.00
N LYS A 141 -7.70 -22.83 -14.32
CA LYS A 141 -8.13 -21.46 -13.98
C LYS A 141 -8.09 -21.19 -12.48
N GLU A 142 -8.56 -22.13 -11.65
CA GLU A 142 -8.47 -22.02 -10.19
C GLU A 142 -7.01 -21.90 -9.72
N ARG A 143 -6.10 -22.70 -10.29
CA ARG A 143 -4.66 -22.64 -9.97
C ARG A 143 -4.03 -21.31 -10.36
N GLN A 144 -4.39 -20.77 -11.52
CA GLN A 144 -3.91 -19.44 -11.95
C GLN A 144 -4.31 -18.35 -10.96
N ILE A 145 -5.55 -18.40 -10.44
CA ILE A 145 -6.02 -17.45 -9.42
C ILE A 145 -5.18 -17.58 -8.14
N LYS A 146 -4.97 -18.80 -7.65
CA LYS A 146 -4.15 -19.04 -6.44
C LYS A 146 -2.70 -18.61 -6.63
N TYR A 147 -2.13 -18.84 -7.81
CA TYR A 147 -0.77 -18.40 -8.12
C TYR A 147 -0.68 -16.86 -8.11
N ASN A 148 -1.65 -16.17 -8.71
CA ASN A 148 -1.70 -14.71 -8.67
C ASN A 148 -1.87 -14.18 -7.23
N GLU A 149 -2.56 -14.91 -6.36
CA GLU A 149 -2.67 -14.55 -4.95
C GLU A 149 -1.29 -14.63 -4.25
N LEU A 150 -0.56 -15.73 -4.42
CA LEU A 150 0.76 -15.95 -3.82
C LEU A 150 1.80 -14.92 -4.26
N VAL A 151 1.79 -14.51 -5.53
CA VAL A 151 2.72 -13.50 -6.06
C VAL A 151 2.43 -12.10 -5.47
N ASN A 152 1.17 -11.83 -5.12
CA ASN A 152 0.73 -10.51 -4.64
C ASN A 152 0.70 -10.39 -3.10
N MET A 153 0.91 -11.47 -2.35
CA MET A 153 1.05 -11.41 -0.89
C MET A 153 2.45 -10.92 -0.50
N LYS A 154 2.63 -9.60 -0.42
CA LYS A 154 3.79 -8.98 0.24
C LYS A 154 3.39 -8.60 1.68
N PRO A 155 4.10 -9.04 2.73
CA PRO A 155 3.75 -8.68 4.10
C PRO A 155 3.99 -7.18 4.33
N SER A 156 2.93 -6.40 4.56
CA SER A 156 3.07 -4.95 4.71
C SER A 156 3.23 -4.52 6.17
N ASN A 157 4.49 -4.51 6.61
CA ASN A 157 4.89 -3.72 7.79
C ASN A 157 4.60 -2.22 7.58
N ASP A 158 4.54 -1.77 6.32
CA ASP A 158 4.28 -0.38 5.92
C ASP A 158 2.86 0.10 6.30
N ARG A 159 1.86 -0.80 6.33
CA ARG A 159 0.49 -0.48 6.76
C ARG A 159 0.40 -0.17 8.25
N ILE A 160 1.06 -0.97 9.08
CA ILE A 160 1.12 -0.76 10.54
C ILE A 160 1.84 0.57 10.85
N LEU A 161 2.90 0.88 10.09
CA LEU A 161 3.62 2.15 10.20
C LEU A 161 2.74 3.35 9.81
N LEU A 162 1.95 3.26 8.73
CA LEU A 162 1.04 4.33 8.33
C LEU A 162 -0.08 4.55 9.37
N GLU A 163 -0.72 3.48 9.86
CA GLU A 163 -1.75 3.57 10.91
C GLU A 163 -1.17 4.19 12.21
N SER A 164 0.08 3.88 12.55
CA SER A 164 0.78 4.49 13.68
C SER A 164 1.07 5.99 13.46
N LEU A 165 1.54 6.36 12.27
CA LEU A 165 1.93 7.73 11.90
C LEU A 165 0.74 8.68 11.68
N LEU A 166 -0.40 8.17 11.24
CA LEU A 166 -1.66 8.93 11.16
C LEU A 166 -2.47 8.89 12.45
N SER A 167 -2.04 8.14 13.47
CA SER A 167 -2.77 8.15 14.74
C SER A 167 -2.81 9.56 15.31
N SER A 168 -3.93 9.93 15.93
CA SER A 168 -4.13 11.26 16.54
C SER A 168 -3.02 11.63 17.54
N VAL A 169 -2.35 10.62 18.11
CA VAL A 169 -1.20 10.75 19.00
C VAL A 169 0.06 11.18 18.25
N ALA A 170 0.31 10.66 17.05
CA ALA A 170 1.45 11.04 16.23
C ALA A 170 1.31 12.47 15.70
N ILE A 171 0.10 12.87 15.24
CA ILE A 171 -0.20 14.25 14.82
C ILE A 171 -0.09 15.21 16.01
N GLY A 172 -0.61 14.83 17.17
CA GLY A 172 -0.44 15.60 18.41
C GLY A 172 1.03 15.74 18.80
N GLY A 173 1.81 14.67 18.65
CA GLY A 173 3.25 14.64 18.90
C GLY A 173 4.05 15.55 17.98
N THR A 174 3.79 15.54 16.67
CA THR A 174 4.45 16.46 15.71
C THR A 174 4.07 17.91 15.97
N LEU A 175 2.80 18.20 16.29
CA LEU A 175 2.38 19.56 16.67
C LEU A 175 3.07 20.04 17.95
N LEU A 176 3.15 19.18 18.98
CA LEU A 176 3.87 19.49 20.21
C LEU A 176 5.37 19.69 19.97
N PHE A 177 5.98 18.91 19.08
CA PHE A 177 7.39 19.06 18.73
C PHE A 177 7.67 20.39 18.00
N LEU A 178 6.81 20.77 17.05
CA LEU A 178 6.90 22.06 16.37
C LEU A 178 6.70 23.23 17.33
N LEU A 179 5.75 23.12 18.27
CA LEU A 179 5.55 24.09 19.34
C LEU A 179 6.78 24.18 20.26
N ALA A 180 7.38 23.06 20.63
CA ALA A 180 8.58 23.03 21.46
C ALA A 180 9.77 23.73 20.76
N ILE A 181 9.97 23.49 19.47
CA ILE A 181 10.99 24.19 18.66
C ILE A 181 10.71 25.70 18.61
N TYR A 182 9.44 26.09 18.45
CA TYR A 182 9.04 27.50 18.47
C TYR A 182 9.37 28.15 19.82
N PHE A 183 8.99 27.54 20.95
CA PHE A 183 9.30 28.07 22.28
C PHE A 183 10.81 28.12 22.56
N LEU A 184 11.57 27.09 22.17
CA LEU A 184 13.02 27.05 22.34
C LEU A 184 13.72 28.16 21.53
N SER A 185 13.32 28.36 20.28
CA SER A 185 13.88 29.42 19.43
C SER A 185 13.54 30.81 19.95
N ALA A 186 12.28 31.04 20.36
CA ALA A 186 11.85 32.30 20.98
C ALA A 186 12.61 32.57 22.29
N TYR A 187 12.79 31.56 23.14
CA TYR A 187 13.53 31.68 24.40
C TYR A 187 15.01 31.99 24.19
N PHE A 188 15.68 31.30 23.27
CA PHE A 188 17.09 31.57 22.94
C PHE A 188 17.28 32.99 22.40
N LEU A 189 16.34 33.47 21.59
CA LEU A 189 16.37 34.83 21.04
C LEU A 189 16.13 35.89 22.12
N TYR A 190 15.17 35.67 23.02
CA TYR A 190 14.92 36.54 24.17
C TYR A 190 16.16 36.62 25.09
N LYS A 191 16.76 35.47 25.41
CA LYS A 191 17.97 35.41 26.24
C LYS A 191 19.16 36.14 25.59
N ARG A 192 19.30 36.07 24.27
CA ARG A 192 20.35 36.77 23.52
C ARG A 192 20.10 38.28 23.49
N SER A 193 18.86 38.75 23.34
CA SER A 193 18.56 40.19 23.40
C SER A 193 18.73 40.76 24.82
N ALA A 194 18.30 40.03 25.86
CA ALA A 194 18.46 40.43 27.25
C ALA A 194 19.94 40.53 27.68
N ARG A 195 20.83 39.70 27.12
CA ARG A 195 22.28 39.84 27.31
C ARG A 195 22.85 41.05 26.59
N ALA A 196 22.34 41.40 25.41
CA ALA A 196 22.80 42.57 24.67
C ALA A 196 22.43 43.88 25.38
N SER A 197 21.30 43.94 26.10
CA SER A 197 20.87 45.11 26.86
C SER A 197 21.54 45.29 28.23
N ASN A 198 22.16 44.24 28.79
CA ASN A 198 22.88 44.33 30.07
C ASN A 198 24.38 44.66 29.92
N VAL A 199 24.86 44.83 28.69
CA VAL A 199 26.26 45.17 28.36
C VAL A 199 26.40 46.64 27.90
N SER A 200 25.31 47.40 27.88
CA SER A 200 25.27 48.86 27.69
C SER A 200 25.06 49.57 29.01
#